data_AF-J3IPE6-F1
#
_entry.id   AF-J3IPE6-F1
#
_cell.length_a   1.000
_cell.length_b   1.000
_cell.length_c   1.000
_cell.angle_alpha   90.00
_cell.angle_beta   90.00
_cell.angle_gamma   90.00
#
_symmetry.space_group_name_H-M   'P 1'
#
loop_
_entity.id
_entity.type
_entity.pdbx_description
1 polymer ?
#
loop_
_entity_poly.entity_id
_entity_poly.type
_entity_poly.pdbx_seq_one_letter_code
_entity_poly.pdbx_strand_id
1 'polypeptide(L)' 'MDDPVDNKPPTFWQMLHSVMAAAFGVQSGKNRARDFTHGKPSHFVVLGILFTAVFALTLFAIVKLVLHFAGV' A
#
# COMPACT_ATOMS: atom_id res chain seq x y z
N MET A 1 8.59 -16.01 -17.81
CA MET A 1 8.21 -14.79 -18.55
C MET A 1 8.91 -13.64 -17.86
N ASP A 2 10.11 -13.32 -18.33
CA ASP A 2 10.86 -12.16 -17.86
C ASP A 2 10.32 -10.93 -18.58
N ASP A 3 9.46 -10.17 -17.90
CA ASP A 3 8.98 -8.89 -18.44
C ASP A 3 10.20 -7.99 -18.72
N PRO A 4 10.23 -7.27 -19.85
CA PRO A 4 11.29 -6.33 -20.14
C PRO A 4 11.39 -5.32 -18.99
N VAL A 5 12.61 -5.03 -18.54
CA VAL A 5 12.88 -4.01 -17.52
C VAL A 5 12.52 -2.65 -18.15
N ASP A 6 11.26 -2.26 -18.01
CA ASP A 6 10.75 -0.98 -18.49
C ASP A 6 11.35 0.11 -17.59
N ASN A 7 12.23 0.95 -18.16
CA ASN A 7 12.90 2.06 -17.48
C ASN A 7 11.94 3.20 -17.06
N LYS A 8 10.63 2.95 -17.10
CA LYS A 8 9.60 3.93 -16.76
C LYS A 8 9.34 3.93 -15.25
N PRO A 9 9.04 5.11 -14.68
CA PRO A 9 8.59 5.20 -13.31
C PRO A 9 7.37 4.30 -13.07
N PRO A 10 7.25 3.69 -11.88
CA PRO A 10 6.10 2.84 -11.57
C PRO A 10 4.81 3.68 -11.64
N THR A 11 3.77 3.08 -12.24
CA THR A 11 2.46 3.73 -12.31
C THR A 11 1.80 3.78 -10.94
N PHE A 12 0.80 4.64 -10.76
CA PHE A 12 0.05 4.74 -9.50
C PHE A 12 -0.50 3.38 -9.03
N TRP A 13 -1.07 2.59 -9.94
CA TRP A 13 -1.60 1.26 -9.64
C TRP A 13 -0.51 0.26 -9.23
N GLN A 14 0.67 0.33 -9.87
CA GLN A 14 1.81 -0.50 -9.48
C GLN A 14 2.32 -0.13 -8.09
N MET A 15 2.40 1.17 -7.78
CA MET A 15 2.79 1.65 -6.46
C MET A 15 1.78 1.22 -5.38
N LEU A 16 0.47 1.38 -5.64
CA LEU A 16 -0.58 0.95 -4.72
C LEU A 16 -0.52 -0.56 -4.45
N HIS A 17 -0.37 -1.38 -5.49
CA HIS A 17 -0.22 -2.83 -5.34
C HIS A 17 1.03 -3.19 -4.53
N SER A 18 2.16 -2.54 -4.79
CA SER A 18 3.38 -2.76 -4.03
C SER A 18 3.24 -2.39 -2.55
N VAL A 19 2.57 -1.29 -2.23
CA VAL A 19 2.30 -0.87 -0.84
C VAL A 19 1.39 -1.88 -0.14
N MET A 20 0.34 -2.36 -0.80
CA MET A 20 -0.51 -3.42 -0.25
C MET A 20 0.27 -4.72 -0.03
N ALA A 21 1.04 -5.18 -1.03
CA ALA A 21 1.87 -6.38 -0.90
C ALA A 21 2.90 -6.25 0.23
N ALA A 22 3.48 -5.06 0.42
CA ALA A 22 4.39 -4.77 1.52
C ALA A 22 3.68 -4.84 2.88
N ALA A 23 2.47 -4.29 2.99
CA ALA A 23 1.67 -4.34 4.21
C ALA A 23 1.31 -5.78 4.62
N PHE A 24 1.04 -6.66 3.66
CA PHE A 24 0.80 -8.08 3.90
C PHE A 24 2.09 -8.92 4.04
N GLY A 25 3.28 -8.32 3.91
CA GLY A 25 4.56 -9.02 3.99
C GLY A 25 4.89 -9.91 2.77
N VAL A 26 4.10 -9.83 1.70
CA VAL A 26 4.22 -10.66 0.48
C VAL A 26 4.88 -9.91 -0.70
N GLN A 27 5.54 -8.77 -0.43
CA GLN A 27 6.23 -8.00 -1.46
C GLN A 27 7.43 -8.79 -2.02
N SER A 28 7.42 -9.06 -3.33
CA SER A 28 8.53 -9.74 -4.00
C SER A 28 9.77 -8.84 -4.16
N GLY A 29 10.95 -9.47 -4.24
CA GLY A 29 12.21 -8.76 -4.50
C GLY A 29 12.23 -8.01 -5.84
N LYS A 30 11.61 -8.57 -6.90
CA LYS A 30 11.46 -7.91 -8.22
C LYS A 30 10.66 -6.61 -8.11
N ASN A 31 9.53 -6.63 -7.38
CA ASN A 31 8.71 -5.44 -7.18
C ASN A 31 9.47 -4.38 -6.37
N ARG A 32 10.12 -4.80 -5.27
CA ARG A 32 10.98 -3.92 -4.46
C ARG A 32 12.09 -3.27 -5.29
N ALA A 33 12.82 -4.06 -6.07
CA ALA A 33 13.90 -3.55 -6.93
C ALA A 33 13.36 -2.56 -7.97
N ARG A 34 12.25 -2.87 -8.65
CA ARG A 34 11.61 -1.93 -9.59
C ARG A 34 11.23 -0.62 -8.90
N ASP A 35 10.58 -0.72 -7.75
CA ASP A 35 10.00 0.41 -7.01
C ASP A 35 11.06 1.37 -6.48
N PHE A 36 12.20 0.86 -6.00
CA PHE A 36 13.29 1.67 -5.44
C PHE A 36 14.40 2.04 -6.44
N THR A 37 14.45 1.39 -7.60
CA THR A 37 15.37 1.76 -8.70
C THR A 37 14.75 2.78 -9.64
N HIS A 38 13.46 2.65 -9.96
CA HIS A 38 12.76 3.49 -10.94
C HIS A 38 11.74 4.45 -10.32
N GLY A 39 11.35 4.22 -9.06
CA GLY A 39 10.45 5.08 -8.31
C GLY A 39 11.17 5.92 -7.24
N LYS A 40 10.57 7.05 -6.85
CA LYS A 40 11.05 7.85 -5.71
C LYS A 40 10.55 7.22 -4.41
N PRO A 41 11.43 6.90 -3.43
CA PRO A 41 11.03 6.32 -2.15
C PRO A 41 9.93 7.12 -1.42
N SER A 42 9.93 8.45 -1.57
CA SER A 42 8.94 9.34 -0.95
C SER A 42 7.50 9.03 -1.36
N HIS A 43 7.25 8.60 -2.61
CA HIS A 43 5.89 8.25 -3.04
C HIS A 43 5.35 7.04 -2.29
N PHE A 44 6.19 6.02 -2.08
CA PHE A 44 5.82 4.82 -1.32
C PHE A 44 5.58 5.12 0.16
N VAL A 45 6.37 6.02 0.75
CA VAL A 45 6.16 6.47 2.15
C VAL A 45 4.82 7.21 2.28
N VAL A 46 4.53 8.15 1.37
CA VAL A 46 3.26 8.90 1.39
C VAL A 46 2.06 7.96 1.20
N LEU A 47 2.12 7.05 0.22
CA LEU A 47 1.05 6.04 0.02
C LEU A 47 0.91 5.12 1.22
N GLY A 48 2.01 4.70 1.85
CA GLY A 48 1.98 3.86 3.06
C GLY A 48 1.31 4.56 4.23
N ILE A 49 1.70 5.81 4.53
CA ILE A 49 1.08 6.62 5.60
C ILE A 49 -0.42 6.82 5.32
N LEU A 50 -0.78 7.17 4.08
CA LEU A 50 -2.17 7.35 3.70
C LEU A 50 -2.98 6.07 3.88
N PHE A 51 -2.44 4.93 3.42
CA PHE A 51 -3.08 3.62 3.59
C PHE A 51 -3.27 3.27 5.07
N THR A 52 -2.24 3.45 5.90
CA THR A 52 -2.32 3.17 7.34
C THR A 52 -3.35 4.07 8.04
N ALA A 53 -3.41 5.36 7.69
CA ALA A 53 -4.39 6.28 8.26
C ALA A 53 -5.83 5.87 7.89
N VAL A 54 -6.07 5.56 6.60
CA VAL A 54 -7.38 5.08 6.13
C VAL A 54 -7.76 3.76 6.83
N PHE A 55 -6.83 2.83 6.97
CA PHE A 55 -7.05 1.56 7.66
C PHE A 55 -7.45 1.78 9.13
N ALA A 56 -6.71 2.62 9.86
CA ALA A 56 -7.01 2.93 11.26
C ALA A 56 -8.39 3.61 11.42
N LEU A 57 -8.72 4.57 10.56
CA LEU A 57 -10.04 5.22 10.56
C LEU A 57 -11.17 4.24 10.23
N THR A 58 -10.92 3.27 9.34
CA THR A 58 -11.87 2.22 9.00
C THR A 58 -12.14 1.33 10.21
N LEU A 59 -11.09 0.87 10.90
CA LEU A 59 -11.24 0.09 12.13
C LEU A 59 -11.98 0.88 13.21
N PHE A 60 -11.63 2.16 13.38
CA PHE A 60 -12.33 3.06 14.31
C PHE A 60 -13.83 3.18 13.99
N ALA A 61 -14.18 3.39 12.72
CA ALA A 61 -15.56 3.46 12.26
C ALA A 61 -16.31 2.15 12.51
N ILE A 62 -15.68 1.00 12.23
CA ILE A 62 -16.23 -0.33 12.52
C ILE A 62 -16.50 -0.48 14.01
N VAL A 63 -15.53 -0.13 14.87
CA VAL A 63 -15.72 -0.20 16.34
C VAL A 63 -16.88 0.68 16.78
N LYS A 64 -16.95 1.94 16.29
CA LYS A 64 -18.06 2.85 16.60
C LYS A 64 -19.41 2.30 16.13
N LEU A 65 -19.45 1.67 14.96
CA LEU A 65 -20.66 1.04 14.42
C LEU A 65 -21.11 -0.14 15.29
N VAL A 66 -20.17 -1.01 15.68
CA VAL A 66 -20.44 -2.15 16.55
C VAL A 66 -20.95 -1.69 17.91
N LEU A 67 -20.32 -0.69 18.54
CA LEU A 67 -20.75 -0.14 19.83
C LEU A 67 -22.16 0.47 19.73
N HIS A 68 -22.46 1.20 18.65
CA HIS A 68 -23.78 1.74 18.39
C HIS A 68 -24.86 0.65 18.36
N PHE A 69 -24.59 -0.49 17.71
CA PHE A 69 -25.52 -1.62 17.67
C PHE A 69 -25.53 -2.45 18.96
N ALA A 70 -24.44 -2.44 19.73
CA ALA A 70 -24.36 -3.11 21.03
C ALA A 70 -25.11 -2.35 22.14
N GLY A 71 -25.51 -1.09 21.89
CA GLY A 71 -26.24 -0.27 22.85
C GLY A 71 -25.39 0.27 24.01
N VAL A 72 -24.07 0.35 23.82
CA VAL A 72 -23.09 0.91 24.77
C VAL A 72 -22.49 2.21 24.23
#